data_AF-A0A7C7VI16-F1
#
_entry.id   AF-A0A7C7VI16-F1
#
_cell.length_a   1.000
_cell.length_b   1.000
_cell.length_c   1.000
_cell.angle_alpha   90.00
_cell.angle_beta   90.00
_cell.angle_gamma   90.00
#
_symmetry.space_group_name_H-M   'P 1'
#
loop_
_entity.id
_entity.type
_entity.pdbx_description
1 polymer ?
#
loop_
_entity_poly.entity_id
_entity_poly.type
_entity_poly.pdbx_seq_one_letter_code
_entity_poly.pdbx_strand_id
1 'polypeptide(L)'
;MKGLIWKWQKPLIICLLTVFCGCLSAQETHQQAKHQDLKQKAVATEESDPYAQKIEPLTTRQCGQCHFSIFEEIRDNGGRHKIHCRECHTTFHSFRPGMAWSDVVPCCTTCHNEAHGPAFPDCLSCHTNPHAPINSLTNLDVLAKSCKTCHSRQGKEVTQYKSAHSEVSCNECHHDRHGYRPDCTECHSEPHTKFVNNAGCMGCHPAHSPREINYPATTENQVCSGCHAGVNQIFIKSSKKHASFKCVFCHSDRHGFIPDCSKCHGEPHSKKMMARLKNNCRSCHGDPHSLTLE
;
A
#
# COMPACT_ATOMS: atom_id res chain seq x y z
N MET A 1 45.46 11.47 -1.38
CA MET A 1 45.68 12.81 -0.79
C MET A 1 45.24 12.80 0.66
N LYS A 2 46.10 13.31 1.53
CA LYS A 2 46.00 13.29 3.00
C LYS A 2 45.13 14.46 3.51
N GLY A 3 44.55 14.28 4.70
CA GLY A 3 44.04 15.37 5.57
C GLY A 3 42.59 15.78 5.26
N LEU A 4 41.75 16.18 6.22
CA LEU A 4 42.06 16.88 7.46
C LEU A 4 40.89 16.71 8.44
N ILE A 5 41.17 16.22 9.65
CA ILE A 5 40.22 16.08 10.74
C ILE A 5 40.39 17.33 11.62
N TRP A 6 39.35 18.15 11.77
CA TRP A 6 39.40 19.36 12.60
C TRP A 6 38.70 19.09 13.95
N LYS A 7 39.51 18.88 15.00
CA LYS A 7 39.07 18.84 16.40
C LYS A 7 39.00 20.27 16.94
N TRP A 8 37.84 20.68 17.41
CA TRP A 8 37.66 21.92 18.19
C TRP A 8 37.80 21.60 19.68
N GLN A 9 38.88 22.08 20.30
CA GLN A 9 39.05 22.14 21.76
C GLN A 9 38.45 23.46 22.27
N LYS A 10 37.59 23.41 23.29
CA LYS A 10 37.17 24.58 24.09
C LYS A 10 37.95 24.60 25.41
N PRO A 11 38.46 25.75 25.86
CA PRO A 11 39.21 25.84 27.11
C PRO A 11 38.30 25.91 28.34
N LEU A 12 38.69 25.18 29.38
CA LEU A 12 38.21 25.31 30.76
C LEU A 12 38.62 26.69 31.30
N ILE A 13 37.66 27.47 31.82
CA ILE A 13 37.94 28.63 32.66
C ILE A 13 37.71 28.21 34.11
N ILE A 14 38.82 28.09 34.83
CA ILE A 14 38.90 27.94 36.28
C ILE A 14 38.96 29.36 36.86
N CYS A 15 37.97 29.74 37.68
CA CYS A 15 38.04 30.93 38.53
C CYS A 15 38.02 30.47 39.99
N LEU A 16 39.16 30.68 40.66
CA LEU A 16 39.43 30.38 42.06
C LEU A 16 39.68 31.72 42.76
N LEU A 17 39.20 31.80 44.01
CA LEU A 17 39.53 32.76 45.08
C LEU A 17 38.78 34.11 45.09
N THR A 18 38.01 34.33 46.15
CA THR A 18 38.51 35.10 47.30
C THR A 18 37.59 34.94 48.52
N VAL A 19 38.22 34.60 49.64
CA VAL A 19 37.68 34.66 51.00
C VAL A 19 37.78 36.11 51.47
N PHE A 20 36.68 36.69 51.94
CA PHE A 20 36.74 37.81 52.87
C PHE A 20 35.83 37.54 54.07
N CYS A 21 36.49 37.33 55.20
CA CYS A 21 35.94 37.28 56.53
C CYS A 21 35.55 38.70 56.96
N GLY A 22 34.30 38.89 57.36
CA GLY A 22 33.79 40.15 57.90
C GLY A 22 32.77 39.84 58.99
N CYS A 23 33.26 39.68 60.22
CA CYS A 23 32.47 39.53 61.43
C CYS A 23 31.68 40.82 61.70
N LEU A 24 30.35 40.77 61.63
CA LEU A 24 29.50 41.70 62.36
C LEU A 24 28.59 40.90 63.29
N SER A 25 28.86 41.05 64.58
CA SER A 25 28.09 40.52 65.69
C SER A 25 26.70 41.17 65.74
N ALA A 26 25.65 40.36 65.65
CA ALA A 26 24.32 40.74 66.11
C ALA A 26 23.76 39.60 66.96
N GLN A 27 24.13 39.69 68.24
CA GLN A 27 23.43 39.25 69.44
C GLN A 27 22.19 38.35 69.25
N GLU A 28 22.33 37.11 69.71
CA GLU A 28 21.25 36.18 69.96
C GLU A 28 20.25 36.78 70.97
N THR A 29 19.04 37.10 70.53
CA THR A 29 17.87 37.12 71.42
C THR A 29 17.13 35.82 71.22
N HIS A 30 17.54 34.82 72.01
CA HIS A 30 16.77 33.63 72.31
C HIS A 30 15.49 34.06 73.03
N GLN A 31 14.46 34.46 72.29
CA GLN A 31 13.12 34.61 72.85
C GLN A 31 12.34 33.32 72.59
N GLN A 32 12.20 32.61 73.70
CA GLN A 32 11.47 31.38 73.94
C GLN A 32 10.02 31.48 73.42
N ALA A 33 9.80 31.24 72.12
CA ALA A 33 8.47 31.01 71.57
C ALA A 33 8.09 29.54 71.80
N LYS A 34 7.63 29.32 73.03
CA LYS A 34 6.86 28.20 73.54
C LYS A 34 6.05 27.51 72.42
N HIS A 35 6.24 26.19 72.32
CA HIS A 35 5.29 25.26 71.70
C HIS A 35 3.87 25.55 72.18
N GLN A 36 3.11 26.34 71.42
CA GLN A 36 1.68 26.56 71.62
C GLN A 36 1.18 27.35 70.41
N ASP A 37 0.92 26.66 69.30
CA ASP A 37 -0.41 26.64 68.67
C ASP A 37 -0.37 25.79 67.38
N LEU A 38 -0.19 24.47 67.54
CA LEU A 38 -0.65 23.51 66.53
C LEU A 38 -2.18 23.45 66.61
N LYS A 39 -2.84 24.53 66.23
CA LYS A 39 -4.30 24.59 66.09
C LYS A 39 -4.77 25.62 65.07
N GLN A 40 -3.95 25.94 64.06
CA GLN A 40 -4.52 26.22 62.75
C GLN A 40 -4.99 24.90 62.15
N LYS A 41 -6.21 24.52 62.53
CA LYS A 41 -7.06 23.67 61.72
C LYS A 41 -7.22 24.42 60.39
N ALA A 42 -6.32 24.17 59.45
CA ALA A 42 -6.55 24.49 58.05
C ALA A 42 -7.78 23.68 57.69
N VAL A 43 -8.95 24.30 57.82
CA VAL A 43 -10.18 23.80 57.24
C VAL A 43 -9.90 23.88 55.76
N ALA A 44 -9.44 22.77 55.17
CA ALA A 44 -9.48 22.60 53.74
C ALA A 44 -10.93 22.88 53.35
N THR A 45 -11.17 24.02 52.73
CA THR A 45 -12.43 24.26 52.04
C THR A 45 -12.58 23.14 51.02
N GLU A 46 -13.80 22.67 50.74
CA GLU A 46 -14.02 21.57 49.77
C GLU A 46 -13.31 21.80 48.42
N GLU A 47 -13.03 23.04 48.04
CA GLU A 47 -12.24 23.40 46.85
C GLU A 47 -10.74 23.05 46.92
N SER A 48 -10.17 22.90 48.11
CA SER A 48 -8.71 22.72 48.33
C SER A 48 -8.30 21.30 48.69
N ASP A 49 -9.24 20.45 49.12
CA ASP A 49 -8.97 19.02 49.34
C ASP A 49 -9.13 18.26 48.02
N PRO A 50 -8.03 17.73 47.42
CA PRO A 50 -8.12 16.99 46.16
C PRO A 50 -8.98 15.73 46.25
N TYR A 51 -9.22 15.20 47.46
CA TYR A 51 -10.07 14.03 47.69
C TYR A 51 -11.55 14.37 47.93
N ALA A 52 -11.87 15.65 48.16
CA ALA A 52 -13.25 16.14 48.26
C ALA A 52 -13.85 16.50 46.89
N GLN A 53 -13.02 16.57 45.84
CA GLN A 53 -13.48 16.95 44.50
C GLN A 53 -14.16 15.79 43.77
N LYS A 54 -15.21 16.12 43.02
CA LYS A 54 -15.83 15.17 42.09
C LYS A 54 -14.83 14.81 41.00
N ILE A 55 -14.48 13.53 40.92
CA ILE A 55 -13.56 13.03 39.91
C ILE A 55 -14.31 12.81 38.60
N GLU A 56 -13.97 13.61 37.59
CA GLU A 56 -14.40 13.39 36.23
C GLU A 56 -13.46 12.43 35.50
N PRO A 57 -13.95 11.64 34.54
CA PRO A 57 -13.07 10.79 33.75
C PRO A 57 -11.98 11.62 32.98
N LEU A 58 -10.72 11.18 32.98
CA LEU A 58 -9.58 11.63 32.11
C LEU A 58 -9.79 11.75 30.58
N THR A 59 -9.92 12.94 30.02
CA THR A 59 -10.05 13.15 28.56
C THR A 59 -8.92 12.52 27.73
N THR A 60 -9.14 12.30 26.42
CA THR A 60 -8.08 11.82 25.49
C THR A 60 -6.80 12.66 25.57
N ARG A 61 -6.94 13.98 25.73
CA ARG A 61 -5.80 14.89 25.89
C ARG A 61 -5.03 14.60 27.19
N GLN A 62 -5.73 14.36 28.30
CA GLN A 62 -5.10 14.02 29.58
C GLN A 62 -4.38 12.67 29.50
N CYS A 63 -4.94 11.67 28.81
CA CYS A 63 -4.20 10.43 28.53
C CYS A 63 -2.92 10.71 27.73
N GLY A 64 -3.00 11.56 26.70
CA GLY A 64 -1.87 11.93 25.85
C GLY A 64 -0.77 12.73 26.55
N GLN A 65 -1.03 13.34 27.71
CA GLN A 65 0.00 14.02 28.51
C GLN A 65 1.07 13.05 29.03
N CYS A 66 0.69 11.80 29.29
CA CYS A 66 1.61 10.74 29.72
C CYS A 66 1.93 9.75 28.59
N HIS A 67 0.94 9.43 27.75
CA HIS A 67 1.08 8.49 26.63
C HIS A 67 1.28 9.22 25.29
N PHE A 68 2.26 10.13 25.25
CA PHE A 68 2.46 11.01 24.09
C PHE A 68 2.70 10.23 22.80
N SER A 69 3.57 9.21 22.81
CA SER A 69 3.89 8.43 21.61
C SER A 69 2.67 7.71 21.02
N ILE A 70 1.81 7.15 21.89
CA ILE A 70 0.56 6.50 21.48
C ILE A 70 -0.43 7.53 20.95
N PHE A 71 -0.56 8.67 21.62
CA PHE A 71 -1.43 9.75 21.17
C PHE A 71 -1.02 10.26 19.79
N GLU A 72 0.29 10.47 19.55
CA GLU A 72 0.82 10.88 18.26
C GLU A 72 0.64 9.82 17.18
N GLU A 73 0.87 8.55 17.49
CA GLU A 73 0.61 7.44 16.56
C GLU A 73 -0.87 7.39 16.13
N ILE A 74 -1.81 7.54 17.07
CA ILE A 74 -3.24 7.59 16.73
C ILE A 74 -3.57 8.86 15.92
N ARG A 75 -2.99 10.01 16.29
CA ARG A 75 -3.18 11.29 15.58
C ARG A 75 -2.72 11.20 14.12
N ASP A 76 -1.58 10.58 13.88
CA ASP A 76 -0.94 10.60 12.56
C ASP A 76 -1.38 9.39 11.72
N ASN A 77 -1.49 8.21 12.34
CA ASN A 77 -1.66 6.92 11.66
C ASN A 77 -2.94 6.15 12.05
N GLY A 78 -3.66 6.57 13.08
CA GLY A 78 -4.79 5.80 13.65
C GLY A 78 -6.02 5.68 12.75
N GLY A 79 -6.14 6.49 11.70
CA GLY A 79 -7.29 6.47 10.79
C GLY A 79 -8.62 6.63 11.55
N ARG A 80 -9.49 5.62 11.47
CA ARG A 80 -10.79 5.59 12.18
C ARG A 80 -10.69 5.25 13.67
N HIS A 81 -9.53 4.82 14.16
CA HIS A 81 -9.30 4.55 15.60
C HIS A 81 -8.98 5.83 16.40
N LYS A 82 -9.18 7.01 15.81
CA LYS A 82 -9.17 8.31 16.50
C LYS A 82 -10.43 8.48 17.38
N ILE A 83 -10.61 7.57 18.34
CA ILE A 83 -11.72 7.52 19.30
C ILE A 83 -11.24 7.93 20.70
N HIS A 84 -12.14 8.09 21.67
CA HIS A 84 -11.70 8.33 23.04
C HIS A 84 -11.03 7.07 23.61
N CYS A 85 -9.89 7.22 24.29
CA CYS A 85 -9.11 6.08 24.82
C CYS A 85 -9.96 5.11 25.66
N ARG A 86 -10.96 5.64 26.36
CA ARG A 86 -11.86 4.86 27.22
C ARG A 86 -12.92 4.05 26.50
N GLU A 87 -13.17 4.34 25.22
CA GLU A 87 -14.12 3.56 24.44
C GLU A 87 -13.58 2.14 24.19
N CYS A 88 -12.25 2.00 24.20
CA CYS A 88 -11.57 0.70 24.12
C CYS A 88 -11.05 0.26 25.50
N HIS A 89 -10.34 1.14 26.21
CA HIS A 89 -9.77 0.84 27.52
C HIS A 89 -10.78 1.10 28.63
N THR A 90 -11.35 0.04 29.20
CA THR A 90 -12.23 0.13 30.38
C THR A 90 -11.47 -0.01 31.70
N THR A 91 -10.23 -0.51 31.65
CA THR A 91 -9.34 -0.69 32.79
C THR A 91 -7.97 -0.07 32.46
N PHE A 92 -7.37 0.63 33.42
CA PHE A 92 -6.15 1.42 33.20
C PHE A 92 -5.04 1.03 34.17
N HIS A 93 -3.78 1.19 33.74
CA HIS A 93 -2.58 0.87 34.53
C HIS A 93 -2.58 -0.54 35.13
N SER A 94 -3.19 -1.50 34.43
CA SER A 94 -3.31 -2.89 34.84
C SER A 94 -2.09 -3.75 34.47
N PHE A 95 -1.21 -3.25 33.60
CA PHE A 95 -0.01 -3.97 33.18
C PHE A 95 0.98 -4.11 34.33
N ARG A 96 1.41 -5.35 34.59
CA ARG A 96 2.41 -5.71 35.59
C ARG A 96 3.42 -6.71 35.01
N PRO A 97 4.68 -6.70 35.48
CA PRO A 97 5.67 -7.69 35.06
C PRO A 97 5.13 -9.13 35.21
N GLY A 98 5.29 -9.96 34.18
CA GLY A 98 4.84 -11.36 34.16
C GLY A 98 3.42 -11.58 33.60
N MET A 99 2.71 -10.54 33.17
CA MET A 99 1.40 -10.67 32.51
C MET A 99 1.56 -10.74 30.99
N ALA A 100 0.77 -11.59 30.32
CA ALA A 100 0.75 -11.64 28.86
C ALA A 100 0.04 -10.40 28.30
N TRP A 101 0.53 -9.91 27.16
CA TRP A 101 -0.06 -8.75 26.49
C TRP A 101 -1.52 -8.98 26.07
N SER A 102 -1.84 -10.21 25.67
CA SER A 102 -3.21 -10.66 25.34
C SER A 102 -4.22 -10.46 26.48
N ASP A 103 -3.74 -10.45 27.72
CA ASP A 103 -4.61 -10.41 28.90
C ASP A 103 -4.93 -8.98 29.34
N VAL A 104 -4.20 -7.99 28.82
CA VAL A 104 -4.37 -6.57 29.16
C VAL A 104 -4.93 -5.74 28.02
N VAL A 105 -4.79 -6.20 26.77
CA VAL A 105 -5.31 -5.50 25.61
C VAL A 105 -6.80 -5.82 25.42
N PRO A 106 -7.68 -4.80 25.34
CA PRO A 106 -9.08 -5.02 25.03
C PRO A 106 -9.27 -5.79 23.71
N CYS A 107 -10.22 -6.73 23.70
CA CYS A 107 -10.48 -7.57 22.53
C CYS A 107 -11.00 -6.74 21.34
N CYS A 108 -10.44 -6.95 20.15
CA CYS A 108 -10.89 -6.29 18.91
C CYS A 108 -12.37 -6.59 18.61
N THR A 109 -12.80 -7.81 18.93
CA THR A 109 -14.16 -8.32 18.70
C THR A 109 -15.22 -7.60 19.52
N THR A 110 -14.85 -6.85 20.57
CA THR A 110 -15.79 -5.97 21.31
C THR A 110 -16.44 -4.94 20.40
N CYS A 111 -15.74 -4.49 19.34
CA CYS A 111 -16.29 -3.55 18.36
C CYS A 111 -16.34 -4.12 16.93
N HIS A 112 -15.40 -4.98 16.55
CA HIS A 112 -15.19 -5.38 15.15
C HIS A 112 -15.78 -6.72 14.72
N ASN A 113 -16.44 -7.48 15.61
CA ASN A 113 -16.90 -8.85 15.34
C ASN A 113 -15.80 -9.67 14.62
N GLU A 114 -16.17 -10.64 13.77
CA GLU A 114 -15.26 -11.34 12.87
C GLU A 114 -15.26 -10.67 11.48
N ALA A 115 -14.68 -9.48 11.35
CA ALA A 115 -14.70 -8.69 10.11
C ALA A 115 -14.16 -9.43 8.87
N HIS A 116 -13.30 -10.44 9.06
CA HIS A 116 -12.74 -11.29 8.01
C HIS A 116 -13.25 -12.74 8.05
N GLY A 117 -14.28 -12.99 8.86
CA GLY A 117 -14.82 -14.31 9.12
C GLY A 117 -13.93 -15.19 10.01
N PRO A 118 -14.35 -16.44 10.25
CA PRO A 118 -13.71 -17.33 11.22
C PRO A 118 -12.33 -17.84 10.79
N ALA A 119 -11.94 -17.60 9.53
CA ALA A 119 -10.63 -17.99 9.01
C ALA A 119 -9.48 -17.11 9.52
N PHE A 120 -9.79 -15.93 10.09
CA PHE A 120 -8.78 -14.97 10.57
C PHE A 120 -9.11 -14.46 12.00
N PRO A 121 -9.15 -15.34 13.01
CA PRO A 121 -9.51 -14.96 14.37
C PRO A 121 -8.38 -14.22 15.10
N ASP A 122 -7.12 -14.41 14.69
CA ASP A 122 -5.96 -13.74 15.28
C ASP A 122 -5.69 -12.39 14.61
N CYS A 123 -6.37 -11.34 15.08
CA CYS A 123 -6.29 -10.01 14.48
C CYS A 123 -4.88 -9.43 14.48
N LEU A 124 -4.12 -9.64 15.57
CA LEU A 124 -2.80 -9.04 15.77
C LEU A 124 -1.69 -9.72 14.96
N SER A 125 -1.95 -10.91 14.40
CA SER A 125 -1.05 -11.53 13.42
C SER A 125 -0.77 -10.62 12.22
N CYS A 126 -1.75 -9.82 11.83
CA CYS A 126 -1.67 -8.90 10.68
C CYS A 126 -1.76 -7.43 11.11
N HIS A 127 -2.62 -7.10 12.07
CA HIS A 127 -2.77 -5.75 12.63
C HIS A 127 -1.87 -5.56 13.85
N THR A 128 -0.56 -5.52 13.64
CA THR A 128 0.42 -5.53 14.73
C THR A 128 0.31 -4.33 15.69
N ASN A 129 -0.32 -3.24 15.26
CA ASN A 129 -0.62 -2.09 16.09
C ASN A 129 -2.14 -1.87 16.23
N PRO A 130 -2.75 -2.15 17.39
CA PRO A 130 -4.19 -1.91 17.60
C PRO A 130 -4.58 -0.42 17.56
N HIS A 131 -3.62 0.49 17.75
CA HIS A 131 -3.84 1.94 17.68
C HIS A 131 -3.74 2.51 16.26
N ALA A 132 -3.08 1.79 15.35
CA ALA A 132 -3.04 2.12 13.92
C ALA A 132 -3.19 0.85 13.06
N PRO A 133 -4.33 0.14 13.13
CA PRO A 133 -4.45 -1.21 12.60
C PRO A 133 -4.12 -1.32 11.13
N ILE A 134 -4.61 -0.39 10.30
CA ILE A 134 -4.36 -0.41 8.84
C ILE A 134 -2.93 -0.02 8.50
N ASN A 135 -2.39 1.00 9.17
CA ASN A 135 -1.02 1.44 8.93
C ASN A 135 0.00 0.34 9.28
N SER A 136 -0.33 -0.51 10.25
CA SER A 136 0.53 -1.60 10.70
C SER A 136 0.57 -2.85 9.78
N LEU A 137 -0.22 -2.89 8.71
CA LEU A 137 -0.16 -3.98 7.70
C LEU A 137 1.01 -3.77 6.73
N THR A 138 2.22 -3.88 7.25
CA THR A 138 3.45 -3.79 6.48
C THR A 138 4.14 -5.14 6.31
N ASN A 139 3.89 -6.10 7.21
CA ASN A 139 4.45 -7.44 7.08
C ASN A 139 3.62 -8.31 6.12
N LEU A 140 3.93 -8.18 4.83
CA LEU A 140 3.24 -8.89 3.76
C LEU A 140 3.56 -10.38 3.71
N ASP A 141 4.64 -10.84 4.33
CA ASP A 141 4.99 -12.27 4.35
C ASP A 141 3.94 -13.08 5.15
N VAL A 142 3.35 -12.46 6.18
CA VAL A 142 2.22 -13.05 6.92
C VAL A 142 1.00 -13.20 5.99
N LEU A 143 0.78 -12.24 5.10
CA LEU A 143 -0.36 -12.21 4.17
C LEU A 143 -0.12 -13.04 2.90
N ALA A 144 1.13 -13.28 2.51
CA ALA A 144 1.53 -13.84 1.21
C ALA A 144 0.82 -15.17 0.89
N LYS A 145 0.62 -16.01 1.90
CA LYS A 145 -0.06 -17.32 1.76
C LYS A 145 -1.57 -17.21 1.62
N SER A 146 -2.15 -16.08 2.04
CA SER A 146 -3.58 -15.86 2.20
C SER A 146 -4.15 -14.81 1.25
N CYS A 147 -3.34 -14.19 0.39
CA CYS A 147 -3.80 -13.17 -0.57
C CYS A 147 -5.01 -13.64 -1.37
N LYS A 148 -5.01 -14.91 -1.81
CA LYS A 148 -6.07 -15.51 -2.64
C LYS A 148 -7.39 -15.74 -1.90
N THR A 149 -7.37 -15.77 -0.56
CA THR A 149 -8.59 -15.91 0.26
C THR A 149 -9.48 -14.68 0.08
N CYS A 150 -8.89 -13.48 0.08
CA CYS A 150 -9.62 -12.22 -0.11
C CYS A 150 -9.61 -11.77 -1.58
N HIS A 151 -8.50 -11.95 -2.30
CA HIS A 151 -8.33 -11.60 -3.72
C HIS A 151 -8.53 -12.81 -4.63
N SER A 152 -9.68 -13.46 -4.49
CA SER A 152 -9.98 -14.73 -5.18
C SER A 152 -9.99 -14.59 -6.70
N ARG A 153 -10.45 -13.46 -7.23
CA ARG A 153 -10.44 -13.19 -8.68
C ARG A 153 -9.01 -13.13 -9.22
N GLN A 154 -8.14 -12.35 -8.61
CA GLN A 154 -6.74 -12.19 -8.99
C GLN A 154 -5.99 -13.52 -8.85
N GLY A 155 -6.24 -14.26 -7.76
CA GLY A 155 -5.70 -15.59 -7.54
C GLY A 155 -6.09 -16.58 -8.64
N LYS A 156 -7.34 -16.51 -9.11
CA LYS A 156 -7.83 -17.31 -10.25
C LYS A 156 -7.18 -16.89 -11.57
N GLU A 157 -7.09 -15.59 -11.86
CA GLU A 157 -6.47 -15.06 -13.08
C GLU A 157 -5.01 -15.56 -13.24
N VAL A 158 -4.16 -15.38 -12.22
CA VAL A 158 -2.75 -15.81 -12.27
C VAL A 158 -2.60 -17.34 -12.40
N THR A 159 -3.57 -18.10 -11.85
CA THR A 159 -3.56 -19.56 -11.93
C THR A 159 -4.02 -20.06 -13.30
N GLN A 160 -5.05 -19.44 -13.87
CA GLN A 160 -5.66 -19.81 -15.14
C GLN A 160 -4.80 -19.38 -16.34
N TYR A 161 -4.26 -18.17 -16.30
CA TYR A 161 -3.52 -17.57 -17.42
C TYR A 161 -2.01 -17.58 -17.17
N LYS A 162 -1.42 -18.78 -17.30
CA LYS A 162 -0.01 -19.01 -16.99
C LYS A 162 0.95 -18.13 -17.79
N SER A 163 1.82 -17.41 -17.08
CA SER A 163 2.83 -16.49 -17.61
C SER A 163 4.02 -16.39 -16.64
N ALA A 164 5.03 -15.58 -16.96
CA ALA A 164 6.14 -15.31 -16.04
C ALA A 164 5.66 -14.75 -14.70
N HIS A 165 4.55 -14.00 -14.67
CA HIS A 165 3.97 -13.47 -13.43
C HIS A 165 3.36 -14.57 -12.55
N SER A 166 3.09 -15.76 -13.09
CA SER A 166 2.63 -16.90 -12.29
C SER A 166 3.73 -17.49 -11.39
N GLU A 167 4.99 -17.17 -11.68
CA GLU A 167 6.17 -17.58 -10.90
C GLU A 167 6.58 -16.53 -9.86
N VAL A 168 5.92 -15.35 -9.87
CA VAL A 168 6.15 -14.28 -8.91
C VAL A 168 5.07 -14.33 -7.84
N SER A 169 5.48 -14.35 -6.57
CA SER A 169 4.56 -14.30 -5.43
C SER A 169 3.87 -12.94 -5.33
N CYS A 170 2.69 -12.91 -4.70
CA CYS A 170 1.89 -11.69 -4.62
C CYS A 170 2.64 -10.55 -3.91
N ASN A 171 3.38 -10.86 -2.84
CA ASN A 171 4.15 -9.92 -2.04
C ASN A 171 5.49 -9.53 -2.67
N GLU A 172 6.03 -10.26 -3.65
CA GLU A 172 7.21 -9.80 -4.41
C GLU A 172 6.85 -8.61 -5.31
N CYS A 173 5.63 -8.59 -5.85
CA CYS A 173 5.13 -7.46 -6.64
C CYS A 173 4.50 -6.39 -5.73
N HIS A 174 3.58 -6.78 -4.85
CA HIS A 174 2.87 -5.87 -3.95
C HIS A 174 3.64 -5.60 -2.65
N HIS A 175 4.95 -5.31 -2.73
CA HIS A 175 5.93 -5.51 -1.65
C HIS A 175 6.02 -4.45 -0.53
N ASP A 176 5.37 -3.28 -0.66
CA ASP A 176 5.50 -2.19 0.33
C ASP A 176 4.51 -2.34 1.49
N ARG A 177 3.21 -2.32 1.16
CA ARG A 177 2.12 -2.39 2.12
C ARG A 177 0.89 -3.02 1.49
N HIS A 178 -0.04 -3.50 2.31
CA HIS A 178 -1.29 -4.04 1.77
C HIS A 178 -2.02 -2.99 0.91
N GLY A 179 -2.29 -3.35 -0.35
CA GLY A 179 -2.90 -2.46 -1.34
C GLY A 179 -1.91 -1.61 -2.15
N TYR A 180 -0.60 -1.67 -1.87
CA TYR A 180 0.42 -1.09 -2.74
C TYR A 180 0.33 -1.72 -4.13
N ARG A 181 0.48 -0.91 -5.18
CA ARG A 181 0.52 -1.37 -6.58
C ARG A 181 1.74 -0.75 -7.23
N PRO A 182 2.77 -1.55 -7.53
CA PRO A 182 4.00 -1.03 -8.13
C PRO A 182 3.74 -0.51 -9.54
N ASP A 183 4.66 0.31 -10.02
CA ASP A 183 4.74 0.61 -11.44
C ASP A 183 5.34 -0.56 -12.22
N CYS A 184 4.82 -0.80 -13.43
CA CYS A 184 5.31 -1.88 -14.30
C CYS A 184 6.82 -1.77 -14.52
N THR A 185 7.34 -0.55 -14.56
CA THR A 185 8.74 -0.23 -14.80
C THR A 185 9.68 -0.54 -13.65
N GLU A 186 9.16 -0.92 -12.47
CA GLU A 186 10.01 -1.43 -11.37
C GLU A 186 10.72 -2.73 -11.79
N CYS A 187 10.08 -3.55 -12.63
CA CYS A 187 10.67 -4.77 -13.20
C CYS A 187 10.83 -4.71 -14.73
N HIS A 188 9.97 -4.00 -15.44
CA HIS A 188 10.02 -3.86 -16.90
C HIS A 188 10.71 -2.56 -17.31
N SER A 189 12.05 -2.54 -17.24
CA SER A 189 12.86 -1.35 -17.55
C SER A 189 12.73 -0.87 -19.00
N GLU A 190 12.43 -1.78 -19.94
CA GLU A 190 12.36 -1.50 -21.37
C GLU A 190 10.99 -1.90 -21.97
N PRO A 191 9.92 -1.14 -21.68
CA PRO A 191 8.62 -1.40 -22.26
C PRO A 191 8.62 -1.10 -23.77
N HIS A 192 7.84 -1.87 -24.53
CA HIS A 192 7.69 -1.69 -25.99
C HIS A 192 6.85 -0.45 -26.38
N THR A 193 6.39 0.32 -25.39
CA THR A 193 5.80 1.64 -25.55
C THR A 193 6.33 2.57 -24.47
N LYS A 194 6.27 3.88 -24.69
CA LYS A 194 6.65 4.87 -23.66
C LYS A 194 5.75 4.70 -22.43
N PHE A 195 6.36 4.42 -21.28
CA PHE A 195 5.64 4.38 -20.02
C PHE A 195 5.16 5.78 -19.62
N VAL A 196 3.88 5.87 -19.28
CA VAL A 196 3.26 7.07 -18.67
C VAL A 196 2.66 6.69 -17.32
N ASN A 197 1.96 5.56 -17.27
CA ASN A 197 1.44 4.92 -16.07
C ASN A 197 1.03 3.47 -16.38
N ASN A 198 0.69 2.69 -15.35
CA ASN A 198 0.27 1.30 -15.49
C ASN A 198 -1.00 1.11 -16.34
N ALA A 199 -1.90 2.11 -16.39
CA ALA A 199 -3.14 1.99 -17.16
C ALA A 199 -2.88 1.89 -18.67
N GLY A 200 -1.85 2.56 -19.18
CA GLY A 200 -1.40 2.41 -20.57
C GLY A 200 -0.96 0.97 -20.88
N CYS A 201 -0.14 0.38 -20.02
CA CYS A 201 0.32 -1.01 -20.16
C CYS A 201 -0.84 -2.00 -20.06
N MET A 202 -1.69 -1.84 -19.04
CA MET A 202 -2.85 -2.71 -18.79
C MET A 202 -3.97 -2.57 -19.81
N GLY A 203 -3.96 -1.49 -20.61
CA GLY A 203 -4.84 -1.36 -21.76
C GLY A 203 -4.62 -2.47 -22.79
N CYS A 204 -3.41 -3.04 -22.83
CA CYS A 204 -3.08 -4.21 -23.65
C CYS A 204 -2.89 -5.47 -22.82
N HIS A 205 -2.08 -5.41 -21.75
CA HIS A 205 -1.65 -6.57 -20.97
C HIS A 205 -2.07 -6.46 -19.49
N PRO A 206 -3.13 -7.16 -19.04
CA PRO A 206 -3.51 -7.18 -17.63
C PRO A 206 -2.40 -7.78 -16.75
N ALA A 207 -2.13 -7.21 -15.58
CA ALA A 207 -0.99 -7.62 -14.74
C ALA A 207 -1.03 -9.09 -14.28
N HIS A 208 -2.21 -9.65 -14.03
CA HIS A 208 -2.38 -11.04 -13.58
C HIS A 208 -2.59 -12.04 -14.72
N SER A 209 -2.73 -11.56 -15.95
CA SER A 209 -2.91 -12.38 -17.15
C SER A 209 -2.27 -11.68 -18.36
N PRO A 210 -0.96 -11.38 -18.32
CA PRO A 210 -0.33 -10.52 -19.32
C PRO A 210 -0.31 -11.12 -20.73
N ARG A 211 -0.66 -12.40 -20.89
CA ARG A 211 -0.80 -13.04 -22.21
C ARG A 211 -2.19 -12.88 -22.82
N GLU A 212 -3.17 -12.49 -22.03
CA GLU A 212 -4.52 -12.18 -22.47
C GLU A 212 -4.54 -10.75 -23.00
N ILE A 213 -3.98 -10.57 -24.19
CA ILE A 213 -3.86 -9.26 -24.82
C ILE A 213 -5.23 -8.81 -25.31
N ASN A 214 -5.71 -7.70 -24.77
CA ASN A 214 -6.94 -7.05 -25.19
C ASN A 214 -6.61 -5.72 -25.85
N TYR A 215 -7.47 -5.27 -26.76
CA TYR A 215 -7.35 -3.93 -27.33
C TYR A 215 -8.73 -3.44 -27.79
N PRO A 216 -9.01 -2.13 -27.67
CA PRO A 216 -10.26 -1.59 -28.19
C PRO A 216 -10.27 -1.58 -29.72
N ALA A 217 -11.46 -1.62 -30.32
CA ALA A 217 -11.66 -1.52 -31.77
C ALA A 217 -11.17 -0.17 -32.36
N THR A 218 -10.84 0.80 -31.52
CA THR A 218 -10.27 2.09 -31.90
C THR A 218 -8.74 2.10 -32.00
N THR A 219 -8.07 0.97 -31.69
CA THR A 219 -6.60 0.90 -31.68
C THR A 219 -6.01 1.15 -33.06
N GLU A 220 -5.04 2.07 -33.13
CA GLU A 220 -4.33 2.41 -34.37
C GLU A 220 -3.27 1.37 -34.74
N ASN A 221 -3.03 1.17 -36.03
CA ASN A 221 -2.07 0.19 -36.55
C ASN A 221 -0.65 0.39 -36.00
N GLN A 222 -0.27 1.64 -35.74
CA GLN A 222 1.05 1.97 -35.17
C GLN A 222 1.26 1.34 -33.78
N VAL A 223 0.20 1.14 -33.00
CA VAL A 223 0.31 0.44 -31.70
C VAL A 223 0.70 -1.02 -31.91
N CYS A 224 0.08 -1.68 -32.89
CA CYS A 224 0.40 -3.07 -33.26
C CYS A 224 1.82 -3.19 -33.82
N SER A 225 2.34 -2.14 -34.47
CA SER A 225 3.67 -2.14 -35.09
C SER A 225 4.83 -2.33 -34.11
N GLY A 226 4.62 -2.03 -32.82
CA GLY A 226 5.64 -2.28 -31.78
C GLY A 226 6.03 -3.75 -31.68
N CYS A 227 5.09 -4.67 -31.91
CA CYS A 227 5.35 -6.12 -31.94
C CYS A 227 5.31 -6.69 -33.38
N HIS A 228 4.56 -6.06 -34.29
CA HIS A 228 4.32 -6.52 -35.66
C HIS A 228 4.96 -5.62 -36.73
N ALA A 229 6.18 -5.14 -36.49
CA ALA A 229 6.86 -4.20 -37.38
C ALA A 229 6.94 -4.69 -38.84
N GLY A 230 7.24 -5.98 -39.06
CA GLY A 230 7.34 -6.56 -40.40
C GLY A 230 6.02 -6.54 -41.19
N VAL A 231 4.91 -6.91 -40.54
CA VAL A 231 3.58 -6.86 -41.18
C VAL A 231 3.15 -5.41 -41.43
N ASN A 232 3.42 -4.52 -40.48
CA ASN A 232 3.13 -3.10 -40.65
C ASN A 232 3.89 -2.52 -41.86
N GLN A 233 5.14 -2.92 -42.10
CA GLN A 233 5.92 -2.50 -43.28
C GLN A 233 5.30 -2.98 -44.61
N ILE A 234 4.70 -4.17 -44.64
CA ILE A 234 3.97 -4.65 -45.81
C ILE A 234 2.73 -3.77 -46.03
N PHE A 235 2.00 -3.49 -44.95
CA PHE A 235 0.74 -2.76 -44.99
C PHE A 235 0.91 -1.33 -45.50
N ILE A 236 1.91 -0.59 -44.99
CA ILE A 236 2.18 0.79 -45.43
C ILE A 236 2.68 0.90 -46.88
N LYS A 237 3.23 -0.19 -47.44
CA LYS A 237 3.74 -0.25 -48.82
C LYS A 237 2.70 -0.81 -49.80
N SER A 238 1.66 -1.47 -49.31
CA SER A 238 0.68 -2.15 -50.14
C SER A 238 -0.32 -1.15 -50.73
N SER A 239 -0.56 -1.25 -52.03
CA SER A 239 -1.62 -0.51 -52.74
C SER A 239 -2.95 -1.27 -52.79
N LYS A 240 -3.03 -2.43 -52.14
CA LYS A 240 -4.20 -3.32 -52.19
C LYS A 240 -5.23 -2.95 -51.12
N LYS A 241 -6.51 -3.25 -51.37
CA LYS A 241 -7.64 -2.75 -50.54
C LYS A 241 -7.60 -3.16 -49.06
N HIS A 242 -7.02 -4.30 -48.68
CA HIS A 242 -6.94 -4.64 -47.26
C HIS A 242 -6.04 -3.67 -46.48
N ALA A 243 -5.07 -3.03 -47.15
CA ALA A 243 -4.15 -2.06 -46.55
C ALA A 243 -4.84 -0.77 -46.06
N SER A 244 -6.11 -0.53 -46.42
CA SER A 244 -6.86 0.64 -45.93
C SER A 244 -7.56 0.40 -44.58
N PHE A 245 -7.55 -0.82 -44.04
CA PHE A 245 -8.23 -1.14 -42.79
C PHE A 245 -7.30 -1.05 -41.58
N LYS A 246 -7.89 -0.81 -40.40
CA LYS A 246 -7.15 -0.99 -39.15
C LYS A 246 -6.90 -2.47 -38.87
N CYS A 247 -5.80 -2.83 -38.21
CA CYS A 247 -5.51 -4.21 -37.80
C CYS A 247 -6.69 -4.80 -37.01
N VAL A 248 -7.23 -4.02 -36.08
CA VAL A 248 -8.36 -4.40 -35.22
C VAL A 248 -9.70 -4.53 -35.93
N PHE A 249 -9.81 -4.04 -37.17
CA PHE A 249 -11.01 -4.29 -37.98
C PHE A 249 -11.14 -5.77 -38.34
N CYS A 250 -10.03 -6.39 -38.76
CA CYS A 250 -9.98 -7.81 -39.06
C CYS A 250 -9.76 -8.65 -37.79
N HIS A 251 -8.81 -8.24 -36.95
CA HIS A 251 -8.46 -8.91 -35.70
C HIS A 251 -9.34 -8.41 -34.55
N SER A 252 -10.67 -8.53 -34.67
CA SER A 252 -11.62 -7.76 -33.85
C SER A 252 -12.00 -8.36 -32.50
N ASP A 253 -11.77 -9.66 -32.28
CA ASP A 253 -12.22 -10.36 -31.06
C ASP A 253 -11.14 -10.34 -29.97
N ARG A 254 -10.05 -11.09 -30.21
CA ARG A 254 -8.90 -11.19 -29.30
C ARG A 254 -7.61 -11.11 -30.10
N HIS A 255 -6.50 -10.80 -29.43
CA HIS A 255 -5.21 -10.84 -30.07
C HIS A 255 -4.94 -12.21 -30.74
N GLY A 256 -4.56 -12.17 -32.02
CA GLY A 256 -4.37 -13.37 -32.84
C GLY A 256 -5.64 -13.96 -33.45
N PHE A 257 -6.83 -13.37 -33.21
CA PHE A 257 -8.06 -13.77 -33.91
C PHE A 257 -7.93 -13.51 -35.40
N ILE A 258 -8.18 -14.52 -36.24
CA ILE A 258 -8.19 -14.38 -37.70
C ILE A 258 -9.62 -14.69 -38.18
N PRO A 259 -10.30 -13.74 -38.85
CA PRO A 259 -11.65 -13.98 -39.34
C PRO A 259 -11.63 -14.91 -40.56
N ASP A 260 -12.69 -15.69 -40.74
CA ASP A 260 -12.91 -16.40 -42.00
C ASP A 260 -13.12 -15.41 -43.14
N CYS A 261 -12.52 -15.67 -44.30
CA CYS A 261 -12.60 -14.80 -45.49
C CYS A 261 -14.07 -14.56 -45.91
N SER A 262 -14.91 -15.58 -45.76
CA SER A 262 -16.33 -15.54 -46.13
C SER A 262 -17.15 -14.56 -45.30
N LYS A 263 -16.71 -14.16 -44.10
CA LYS A 263 -17.41 -13.17 -43.28
C LYS A 263 -17.53 -11.80 -43.96
N CYS A 264 -16.62 -11.48 -44.87
CA CYS A 264 -16.65 -10.22 -45.63
C CYS A 264 -16.80 -10.44 -47.14
N HIS A 265 -16.26 -11.53 -47.69
CA HIS A 265 -16.23 -11.78 -49.14
C HIS A 265 -17.34 -12.70 -49.65
N GLY A 266 -18.09 -13.38 -48.77
CA GLY A 266 -19.08 -14.38 -49.18
C GLY A 266 -18.44 -15.57 -49.93
N GLU A 267 -19.11 -16.03 -51.00
CA GLU A 267 -18.62 -17.08 -51.90
C GLU A 267 -18.40 -16.51 -53.31
N PRO A 268 -17.27 -15.84 -53.59
CA PRO A 268 -17.00 -15.22 -54.89
C PRO A 268 -16.67 -16.24 -56.00
N HIS A 269 -16.51 -17.52 -55.64
CA HIS A 269 -16.15 -18.60 -56.55
C HIS A 269 -17.21 -19.71 -56.55
N SER A 270 -17.21 -20.55 -57.59
CA SER A 270 -18.13 -21.68 -57.69
C SER A 270 -17.96 -22.69 -56.54
N LYS A 271 -19.06 -23.29 -56.08
CA LYS A 271 -19.05 -24.34 -55.05
C LYS A 271 -18.08 -25.49 -55.34
N LYS A 272 -17.92 -25.85 -56.62
CA LYS A 272 -16.98 -26.90 -57.06
C LYS A 272 -15.52 -26.50 -56.79
N MET A 273 -15.16 -25.24 -57.02
CA MET A 273 -13.81 -24.73 -56.75
C MET A 273 -13.56 -24.65 -55.23
N MET A 274 -14.52 -24.08 -54.48
CA MET A 274 -14.44 -23.95 -53.03
C MET A 274 -14.31 -25.32 -52.34
N ALA A 275 -15.08 -26.32 -52.79
CA ALA A 275 -15.01 -27.69 -52.30
C ALA A 275 -13.66 -28.36 -52.61
N ARG A 276 -13.14 -28.18 -53.84
CA ARG A 276 -11.86 -28.76 -54.25
C ARG A 276 -10.68 -28.19 -53.44
N LEU A 277 -10.71 -26.88 -53.15
CA LEU A 277 -9.64 -26.19 -52.43
C LEU A 277 -9.86 -26.14 -50.91
N LYS A 278 -10.93 -26.76 -50.41
CA LYS A 278 -11.30 -26.77 -48.98
C LYS A 278 -11.29 -25.36 -48.36
N ASN A 279 -11.80 -24.38 -49.09
CA ASN A 279 -11.84 -22.97 -48.68
C ASN A 279 -10.46 -22.33 -48.39
N ASN A 280 -9.36 -22.89 -48.92
CA ASN A 280 -8.03 -22.32 -48.77
C ASN A 280 -7.79 -21.16 -49.75
N CYS A 281 -8.34 -19.98 -49.45
CA CYS A 281 -8.19 -18.78 -50.29
C CYS A 281 -6.71 -18.37 -50.45
N ARG A 282 -5.89 -18.60 -49.42
CA ARG A 282 -4.49 -18.14 -49.36
C ARG A 282 -3.58 -18.84 -50.39
N SER A 283 -3.95 -20.00 -50.91
CA SER A 283 -3.14 -20.70 -51.92
C SER A 283 -3.02 -19.94 -53.24
N CYS A 284 -3.96 -19.04 -53.53
CA CYS A 284 -3.96 -18.21 -54.72
C CYS A 284 -3.89 -16.72 -54.37
N HIS A 285 -4.66 -16.27 -53.37
CA HIS A 285 -4.70 -14.86 -52.97
C HIS A 285 -3.51 -14.42 -52.11
N GLY A 286 -2.75 -15.37 -51.54
CA GLY A 286 -1.59 -15.08 -50.69
C GLY A 286 -1.94 -14.68 -49.26
N ASP A 287 -1.01 -13.99 -48.60
CA ASP A 287 -1.22 -13.40 -47.28
C ASP A 287 -2.24 -12.24 -47.37
N PRO A 288 -3.30 -12.21 -46.55
CA PRO A 288 -4.27 -11.11 -46.54
C PRO A 288 -3.68 -9.71 -46.37
N HIS A 289 -2.49 -9.59 -45.77
CA HIS A 289 -1.78 -8.31 -45.58
C HIS A 289 -1.04 -7.83 -46.82
N SER A 290 -0.55 -8.74 -47.67
CA SER A 290 0.19 -8.39 -48.89
C SER A 290 -0.67 -8.49 -50.15
N LEU A 291 -1.48 -9.55 -50.25
CA LEU A 291 -2.21 -10.02 -51.42
C LEU A 291 -1.32 -10.18 -52.66
N THR A 292 -1.26 -11.39 -53.22
CA THR A 292 -0.32 -11.72 -54.30
C THR A 292 -0.93 -11.68 -55.70
N LEU A 293 -2.24 -11.54 -55.81
CA LEU A 293 -2.91 -11.44 -57.10
C LEU A 293 -2.87 -9.98 -57.59
N GLU A 294 -2.34 -9.80 -58.79
CA GLU A 294 -2.32 -8.50 -59.48
C GLU A 294 -3.72 -8.06 -59.89
#